data_AF-A0A953ET14-F1
#
_entry.id   AF-A0A953ET14-F1
#
_cell.length_a   1.000
_cell.length_b   1.000
_cell.length_c   1.000
_cell.angle_alpha   90.00
_cell.angle_beta   90.00
_cell.angle_gamma   90.00
#
_symmetry.space_group_name_H-M   'P 1'
#
loop_
_entity.id
_entity.type
_entity.pdbx_description
1 polymer ?
#
loop_
_entity_poly.entity_id
_entity_poly.type
_entity_poly.pdbx_seq_one_letter_code
_entity_poly.pdbx_strand_id
1 'polypeptide(L)'
;DARVHRGQRMVEALNRLGVPVRWERVRELAQGSVGRPHVAQALVETGHVRSLGEAFDIYIGHGRPAYVPRPRFTAVEAIQFVRAHGGVVRIVDGGTGATIEVELPSSSSDQTPGFSRT
;
A
#
# COMPACT_ATOMS: atom_id res chain seq x y z
N ASP A 1 9.23 -4.76 3.54
CA ASP A 1 7.89 -4.18 3.70
C ASP A 1 7.58 -3.22 2.53
N ALA A 2 6.58 -3.53 1.71
CA ALA A 2 6.25 -2.74 0.52
C ALA A 2 5.83 -1.29 0.84
N ARG A 3 5.37 -1.03 2.07
CA ARG A 3 4.92 0.30 2.51
C ARG A 3 6.09 1.25 2.75
N VAL A 4 7.13 0.76 3.42
CA VAL A 4 8.38 1.47 3.73
C VAL A 4 9.08 1.88 2.44
N HIS A 5 9.25 0.93 1.52
CA HIS A 5 9.91 1.16 0.23
C HIS A 5 9.17 2.22 -0.62
N ARG A 6 7.83 2.17 -0.60
CA ARG A 6 7.00 3.18 -1.28
C ARG A 6 7.15 4.56 -0.65
N GLY A 7 7.18 4.64 0.68
CA GLY A 7 7.42 5.88 1.40
C GLY A 7 8.75 6.52 1.02
N GLN A 8 9.83 5.72 0.98
CA GLN A 8 11.16 6.19 0.57
C GLN A 8 11.14 6.76 -0.85
N ARG A 9 10.51 6.05 -1.79
CA ARG A 9 10.36 6.50 -3.18
C ARG A 9 9.57 7.81 -3.31
N MET A 10 8.56 8.02 -2.46
CA MET A 10 7.83 9.29 -2.41
C MET A 10 8.74 10.42 -1.89
N VAL A 11 9.53 10.16 -0.86
CA VAL A 11 10.48 11.14 -0.30
C VAL A 11 11.60 11.48 -1.28
N GLU A 12 12.16 10.50 -1.98
CA GLU A 12 13.13 10.74 -3.06
C GLU A 12 12.54 11.58 -4.19
N ALA A 13 11.29 11.33 -4.58
CA ALA A 13 10.62 12.13 -5.59
C ALA A 13 10.43 13.58 -5.14
N LEU A 14 10.08 13.81 -3.87
CA LEU A 14 10.00 15.15 -3.28
C LEU A 14 11.35 15.86 -3.25
N ASN A 15 12.41 15.15 -2.84
CA ASN A 15 13.77 15.71 -2.82
C ASN A 15 14.23 16.14 -4.21
N ARG A 16 13.89 15.39 -5.27
CA ARG A 16 14.17 15.78 -6.67
C ARG A 16 13.40 17.02 -7.14
N LEU A 17 12.26 17.31 -6.52
CA LEU A 17 11.46 18.50 -6.82
C LEU A 17 11.93 19.74 -6.06
N GLY A 18 13.02 19.64 -5.29
CA GLY A 18 13.52 20.73 -4.46
C GLY A 18 12.80 20.84 -3.11
N VAL A 19 12.06 19.81 -2.69
CA VAL A 19 11.41 19.76 -1.38
C VAL A 19 12.21 18.83 -0.46
N PRO A 20 13.12 19.36 0.38
CA PRO A 20 13.99 18.55 1.22
C PRO A 20 13.21 17.91 2.37
N VAL A 21 12.68 16.71 2.16
CA VAL A 21 11.98 15.91 3.17
C VAL A 21 12.90 14.79 3.64
N ARG A 22 13.06 14.68 4.95
CA ARG A 22 13.84 13.60 5.57
C ARG A 22 13.00 12.36 5.75
N TRP A 23 13.53 11.23 5.28
CA TRP A 23 12.88 9.93 5.45
C TRP A 23 12.66 9.57 6.92
N GLU A 24 13.66 9.85 7.76
CA GLU A 24 13.59 9.60 9.21
C GLU A 24 12.39 10.31 9.84
N ARG A 25 12.14 11.56 9.45
CA ARG A 25 11.02 12.35 9.99
C ARG A 25 9.67 11.77 9.59
N VAL A 26 9.51 11.36 8.33
CA VAL A 26 8.29 10.68 7.86
C VAL A 26 8.08 9.37 8.62
N ARG A 27 9.17 8.64 8.93
CA ARG A 27 9.11 7.39 9.69
C ARG A 27 8.69 7.62 11.15
N GLU A 28 9.20 8.66 11.79
CA GLU A 28 8.79 9.08 13.14
C GLU A 28 7.29 9.39 13.20
N LEU A 29 6.78 10.14 12.20
CA LEU A 29 5.35 10.47 12.09
C LEU A 29 4.47 9.24 11.86
N ALA A 30 4.98 8.24 11.12
CA ALA A 30 4.21 7.07 10.75
C ALA A 30 4.12 5.98 11.83
N GLN A 31 4.92 6.06 12.90
CA GLN A 31 5.00 5.11 14.01
C GLN A 31 4.83 3.63 13.58
N GLY A 32 5.46 3.24 12.47
CA GLY A 32 5.36 1.90 11.87
C GLY A 32 4.97 1.92 10.40
N SER A 33 3.71 2.27 10.07
CA SER A 33 3.18 2.12 8.71
C SER A 33 3.20 3.41 7.91
N VAL A 34 4.18 3.54 7.00
CA VAL A 34 4.33 4.75 6.19
C VAL A 34 3.27 4.84 5.09
N GLY A 35 2.61 5.99 5.01
CA GLY A 35 1.49 6.24 4.11
C GLY A 35 1.54 7.66 3.53
N ARG A 36 0.67 7.91 2.54
CA ARG A 36 0.48 9.23 1.93
C ARG A 36 0.20 10.35 2.97
N PRO A 37 -0.64 10.15 4.00
CA PRO A 37 -0.90 11.21 4.98
C PRO A 37 0.35 11.58 5.81
N HIS A 38 1.23 10.63 6.12
CA HIS A 38 2.47 10.92 6.86
C HIS A 38 3.45 11.77 6.02
N VAL A 39 3.53 11.51 4.72
CA VAL A 39 4.31 12.35 3.79
C VAL A 39 3.69 13.74 3.67
N ALA A 40 2.35 13.84 3.64
CA ALA A 40 1.65 15.12 3.63
C ALA A 40 1.93 15.95 4.89
N GLN A 41 1.96 15.31 6.07
CA GLN A 41 2.32 15.97 7.33
C GLN A 41 3.75 16.51 7.30
N ALA A 42 4.71 15.74 6.80
CA ALA A 42 6.08 16.21 6.65
C ALA A 42 6.21 17.40 5.67
N LEU A 43 5.36 17.47 4.63
CA LEU A 43 5.30 18.61 3.72
C LEU A 43 4.75 19.87 4.39
N VAL A 44 3.75 19.73 5.26
CA VAL A 44 3.21 20.84 6.06
C VAL A 44 4.25 21.31 7.09
N GLU A 45 4.92 20.39 7.80
CA GLU A 45 5.97 20.73 8.77
C GLU A 45 7.16 21.46 8.12
N THR A 46 7.53 21.07 6.90
CA THR A 46 8.61 21.73 6.15
C THR A 46 8.17 23.06 5.51
N GLY A 47 6.91 23.47 5.69
CA GLY A 47 6.37 24.76 5.20
C GLY A 47 6.17 24.84 3.69
N HIS A 48 6.29 23.73 2.96
CA HIS A 48 6.14 23.71 1.49
C HIS A 48 4.68 23.77 1.04
N VAL A 49 3.75 23.47 1.95
CA VAL A 49 2.30 23.49 1.72
C VAL A 49 1.61 23.98 2.98
N ARG A 50 0.49 24.70 2.83
CA ARG A 50 -0.27 25.30 3.93
C ARG A 50 -1.30 24.36 4.54
N SER A 51 -1.66 23.30 3.81
CA SER A 51 -2.62 22.30 4.28
C SER A 51 -2.31 20.92 3.73
N LEU A 52 -2.84 19.89 4.40
CA LEU A 52 -2.77 18.51 3.91
C LEU A 52 -3.40 18.38 2.52
N GLY A 53 -4.53 19.05 2.27
CA GLY A 53 -5.21 19.06 0.96
C GLY A 53 -4.29 19.57 -0.15
N GLU A 54 -3.63 20.71 0.08
CA GLU A 54 -2.67 21.29 -0.87
C GLU A 54 -1.47 20.35 -1.12
N ALA A 55 -1.04 19.58 -0.13
CA ALA A 55 -0.04 18.53 -0.31
C ALA A 55 -0.49 17.47 -1.33
N PHE A 56 -1.74 17.00 -1.20
CA PHE A 56 -2.34 16.07 -2.16
C PHE A 56 -2.50 16.72 -3.53
N ASP A 57 -2.94 17.97 -3.59
CA ASP A 57 -3.19 18.61 -4.88
C ASP A 57 -1.90 18.93 -5.63
N ILE A 58 -0.80 19.26 -4.97
CA ILE A 58 0.43 19.69 -5.66
C ILE A 58 1.41 18.52 -5.86
N TYR A 59 1.60 17.66 -4.84
CA TYR A 59 2.74 16.73 -4.81
C TYR A 59 2.36 15.25 -4.80
N ILE A 60 1.46 14.84 -3.90
CA ILE A 60 1.22 13.40 -3.60
C ILE A 60 -0.13 12.87 -4.11
N GLY A 61 -0.87 13.68 -4.86
CA GLY A 61 -2.15 13.36 -5.50
C GLY A 61 -2.01 12.39 -6.66
N HIS A 62 -3.14 11.90 -7.17
CA HIS A 62 -3.11 11.02 -8.34
C HIS A 62 -2.55 11.77 -9.56
N GLY A 63 -1.49 11.25 -10.18
CA GLY A 63 -0.81 11.88 -11.33
C GLY A 63 0.16 13.01 -10.98
N ARG A 64 0.43 13.24 -9.69
CA ARG A 64 1.36 14.28 -9.21
C ARG A 64 2.81 13.75 -9.13
N PRO A 65 3.82 14.64 -9.14
CA PRO A 65 5.20 14.22 -9.37
C PRO A 65 5.81 13.37 -8.24
N ALA A 66 5.28 13.42 -7.01
CA ALA A 66 5.66 12.55 -5.91
C ALA A 66 4.67 11.38 -5.69
N TYR A 67 3.78 11.11 -6.64
CA TYR A 67 2.86 9.99 -6.59
C TYR A 67 3.56 8.69 -6.97
N VAL A 68 3.73 7.82 -5.98
CA VAL A 68 4.13 6.43 -6.24
C VAL A 68 2.87 5.56 -6.26
N PRO A 69 2.46 5.05 -7.44
CA PRO A 69 1.33 4.14 -7.55
C PRO A 69 1.58 2.88 -6.71
N ARG A 70 0.52 2.32 -6.12
CA ARG A 70 0.61 0.96 -5.59
C ARG A 70 0.72 0.02 -6.79
N PRO A 71 1.59 -1.01 -6.76
CA PRO A 71 1.40 -2.15 -7.63
C PRO A 71 0.00 -2.69 -7.27
N ARG A 72 -0.96 -2.44 -8.15
CA ARG A 72 -2.25 -3.11 -8.11
C ARG A 72 -2.01 -4.39 -8.88
N PHE A 73 -2.27 -5.53 -8.25
CA PHE A 73 -2.54 -6.72 -9.03
C PHE A 73 -3.68 -6.36 -9.97
N THR A 74 -3.46 -6.55 -11.27
CA THR A 74 -4.58 -6.57 -12.21
C THR A 74 -5.53 -7.66 -11.75
N ALA A 75 -6.83 -7.53 -12.07
CA ALA A 75 -7.79 -8.60 -11.78
C ALA A 75 -7.28 -9.95 -12.31
N VAL A 76 -6.62 -9.93 -13.46
CA VAL A 76 -5.97 -11.10 -14.08
C VAL A 76 -4.86 -11.66 -13.20
N GLU A 77 -3.91 -10.85 -12.74
CA GLU A 77 -2.82 -11.31 -11.87
C GLU A 77 -3.34 -11.80 -10.52
N ALA A 78 -4.38 -11.16 -9.97
CA ALA A 78 -5.01 -11.60 -8.72
C ALA A 78 -5.67 -12.98 -8.90
N ILE A 79 -6.39 -13.20 -10.00
CA ILE A 79 -7.01 -14.49 -10.32
C ILE A 79 -5.94 -15.56 -10.55
N GLN A 80 -4.87 -15.24 -11.28
CA GLN A 80 -3.76 -16.15 -11.51
C GLN A 80 -3.07 -16.52 -10.20
N PHE A 81 -2.85 -15.56 -9.31
CA PHE A 81 -2.25 -15.79 -8.00
C PHE A 81 -3.11 -16.73 -7.14
N VAL A 82 -4.41 -16.49 -7.09
CA VAL A 82 -5.36 -17.34 -6.33
C VAL A 82 -5.40 -18.75 -6.91
N ARG A 83 -5.51 -18.90 -8.24
CA ARG A 83 -5.49 -20.20 -8.91
C ARG A 83 -4.17 -20.94 -8.69
N ALA A 84 -3.04 -20.25 -8.71
CA ALA A 84 -1.73 -20.83 -8.45
C ALA A 84 -1.60 -21.41 -7.02
N HIS A 85 -2.38 -20.92 -6.07
CA HIS A 85 -2.44 -21.41 -4.70
C HIS A 85 -3.65 -22.33 -4.45
N GLY A 86 -4.26 -22.86 -5.52
CA GLY A 86 -5.38 -23.82 -5.43
C GLY A 86 -6.73 -23.19 -5.10
N GLY A 87 -6.83 -21.86 -5.10
CA GLY A 87 -8.09 -21.14 -4.86
C GLY A 87 -8.98 -21.12 -6.09
N VAL A 88 -10.28 -21.20 -5.85
CA VAL A 88 -11.32 -21.05 -6.86
C VAL A 88 -11.77 -19.60 -6.89
N VAL A 89 -11.80 -19.02 -8.09
CA VAL A 89 -12.28 -17.66 -8.30
C VAL A 89 -13.60 -17.74 -9.06
N ARG A 90 -14.67 -17.22 -8.43
CA ARG A 90 -15.99 -17.09 -9.03
C ARG A 90 -16.29 -15.61 -9.28
N ILE A 91 -16.62 -15.27 -10.51
CA ILE A 91 -17.07 -13.92 -10.86
C ILE A 91 -18.60 -13.91 -10.77
N VAL A 92 -19.16 -12.97 -10.01
CA VAL A 92 -20.59 -12.78 -9.83
C VAL A 92 -20.96 -11.41 -10.37
N ASP A 93 -21.95 -11.35 -11.27
CA ASP A 93 -22.45 -10.09 -11.79
C ASP A 93 -23.32 -9.39 -10.73
N GLY A 94 -22.88 -8.22 -10.29
CA GLY A 94 -23.48 -7.44 -9.22
C GLY A 94 -24.11 -6.14 -9.71
N GLY A 95 -24.65 -6.09 -10.94
CA GLY A 95 -25.50 -5.00 -11.45
C GLY A 95 -24.81 -3.65 -11.74
N THR A 96 -23.93 -3.20 -10.85
CA THR A 96 -23.18 -1.93 -10.94
C THR A 96 -21.66 -2.15 -10.82
N GLY A 97 -21.22 -3.39 -10.67
CA GLY A 97 -19.82 -3.81 -10.64
C GLY A 97 -19.69 -5.34 -10.54
N ALA A 98 -18.65 -5.90 -11.16
CA ALA A 98 -18.36 -7.33 -11.06
C ALA A 98 -17.73 -7.64 -9.69
N THR A 99 -18.37 -8.52 -8.91
CA THR A 99 -17.84 -9.00 -7.63
C THR A 99 -17.05 -10.28 -7.88
N ILE A 100 -15.84 -10.36 -7.34
CA ILE A 100 -15.01 -11.57 -7.41
C ILE A 100 -15.07 -12.24 -6.05
N GLU A 101 -15.70 -13.41 -5.99
CA GLU A 101 -15.64 -14.30 -4.84
C GLU A 101 -14.43 -15.20 -4.97
N VAL A 102 -13.63 -15.25 -3.91
CA VAL A 102 -12.41 -16.05 -3.84
C VAL A 102 -12.59 -17.06 -2.73
N GLU A 103 -12.61 -18.33 -3.11
CA GLU A 103 -12.59 -19.45 -2.17
C GLU A 103 -11.16 -20.00 -2.15
N LEU A 104 -10.45 -19.77 -1.05
CA LEU A 104 -9.15 -20.37 -0.83
C LEU A 104 -9.36 -21.81 -0.34
N PRO A 105 -8.54 -22.79 -0.78
CA PRO A 105 -8.64 -24.13 -0.25
C PRO A 105 -8.39 -24.03 1.26
N SER A 106 -9.29 -24.62 2.04
CA SER A 106 -9.10 -24.79 3.48
C SER A 106 -7.69 -25.35 3.68
N SER A 107 -6.82 -24.60 4.36
CA SER A 107 -5.49 -25.08 4.71
C SER A 107 -5.65 -26.41 5.45
N SER A 108 -5.48 -27.52 4.75
CA SER A 108 -5.19 -28.81 5.34
C SER A 108 -3.77 -28.77 5.88
N SER A 109 -3.64 -28.04 6.98
CA SER A 109 -2.51 -28.09 7.89
C SER A 109 -3.06 -27.93 9.31
N ASP A 110 -4.05 -28.78 9.64
CA ASP A 110 -4.11 -29.37 10.98
C ASP A 110 -2.93 -30.35 11.08
N GLN A 111 -1.77 -29.81 11.43
CA GLN A 111 -0.74 -30.54 12.13
C GLN A 111 -0.42 -29.71 13.35
N THR A 112 -1.29 -29.82 14.36
CA THR A 112 -0.90 -29.55 15.73
C THR A 112 0.20 -30.57 16.07
N PRO A 113 1.48 -30.22 16.25
CA PRO A 113 2.42 -31.20 16.76
C PRO A 113 2.02 -31.48 18.20
N GLY A 114 1.59 -32.71 18.46
CA GLY A 114 1.33 -33.19 19.80
C GLY A 114 2.59 -32.97 20.64
N PHE A 115 2.50 -32.05 21.59
CA PHE A 115 3.47 -31.96 22.68
C PHE A 115 3.32 -33.24 23.51
N SER A 116 4.17 -34.23 23.22
CA SER A 116 4.43 -35.35 24.10
C SER A 116 4.98 -34.79 25.41
N ARG A 117 4.20 -34.98 26.47
CA ARG A 117 4.61 -34.74 27.85
C ARG A 117 5.34 -35.99 28.33
N THR A 118 6.63 -35.86 28.58
CA THR A 118 7.37 -36.68 29.56
C THR A 118 7.58 -35.87 30.81
#